data_AF-A0A7W0LF13-F1
#
_entry.id   AF-A0A7W0LF13-F1
#
_cell.length_a   1.000
_cell.length_b   1.000
_cell.length_c   1.000
_cell.angle_alpha   90.00
_cell.angle_beta   90.00
_cell.angle_gamma   90.00
#
_symmetry.space_group_name_H-M   'P 1'
#
loop_
_entity.id
_entity.type
_entity.pdbx_description
1 polymer ?
#
loop_
_entity_poly.entity_id
_entity_poly.type
_entity_poly.pdbx_seq_one_letter_code
_entity_poly.pdbx_strand_id
1 'polypeptide(L)'
;MDTRQQSEYRALRETIRQRGTVRMTLVPVIFIGWAATAVATAAVITVAISTLVPLLVLVAGFEAIFALHMNVERIGRYLQVFHERDGGWEHVAMVLGQRFPGGAPDALFTQLFVFGISVNFLPVALGGDPVEIGVLVVLHLCAIYRIRLARQAARRQREEDLERFAQLLPPG
;
A
#
# COMPACT_ATOMS: atom_id res chain seq x y z
N MET A 1 -7.41 10.75 31.63
CA MET A 1 -7.54 9.46 30.92
C MET A 1 -7.74 8.38 31.96
N ASP A 2 -8.81 7.60 31.82
CA ASP A 2 -9.02 6.41 32.65
C ASP A 2 -8.01 5.31 32.26
N THR A 3 -7.69 4.41 33.19
CA THR A 3 -6.74 3.29 33.04
C THR A 3 -7.06 2.44 31.81
N ARG A 4 -8.36 2.24 31.54
CA ARG A 4 -8.85 1.55 30.34
C ARG A 4 -8.54 2.31 29.05
N GLN A 5 -8.76 3.62 29.02
CA GLN A 5 -8.45 4.43 27.83
C GLN A 5 -6.95 4.48 27.56
N GLN A 6 -6.12 4.48 28.61
CA GLN A 6 -4.68 4.46 28.45
C GLN A 6 -4.16 3.09 27.95
N SER A 7 -4.75 1.98 28.41
CA SER A 7 -4.39 0.65 27.92
C SER A 7 -4.81 0.44 26.47
N GLU A 8 -6.02 0.89 26.09
CA GLU A 8 -6.51 0.90 24.71
C GLU A 8 -5.58 1.73 23.81
N TYR A 9 -5.27 2.96 24.20
CA TYR A 9 -4.36 3.85 23.46
C TYR A 9 -3.01 3.17 23.19
N ARG A 10 -2.40 2.56 24.22
CA ARG A 10 -1.12 1.84 24.08
C ARG A 10 -1.23 0.65 23.14
N ALA A 11 -2.28 -0.16 23.26
CA ALA A 11 -2.48 -1.33 22.41
C ALA A 11 -2.65 -0.96 20.92
N LEU A 12 -3.39 0.11 20.64
CA LEU A 12 -3.59 0.61 19.28
C LEU A 12 -2.29 1.20 18.70
N ARG A 13 -1.52 1.96 19.50
CA ARG A 13 -0.20 2.47 19.10
C ARG A 13 0.79 1.35 18.79
N GLU A 14 0.79 0.31 19.60
CA GLU A 14 1.62 -0.87 19.37
C GLU A 14 1.21 -1.60 18.07
N THR A 15 -0.09 -1.70 17.80
CA THR A 15 -0.60 -2.27 16.55
C THR A 15 -0.17 -1.46 15.32
N ILE A 16 -0.22 -0.12 15.39
CA ILE A 16 0.28 0.76 14.34
C ILE A 16 1.79 0.52 14.11
N ARG A 17 2.58 0.47 15.19
CA ARG A 17 4.02 0.23 15.13
C ARG A 17 4.33 -1.11 14.47
N GLN A 18 3.69 -2.19 14.94
CA GLN A 18 3.88 -3.54 14.42
C GLN A 18 3.56 -3.62 12.92
N ARG A 19 2.39 -3.10 12.50
CA ARG A 19 1.98 -3.12 11.09
C ARG A 19 2.86 -2.23 10.22
N GLY A 20 3.34 -1.11 10.74
CA GLY A 20 4.33 -0.26 10.08
C GLY A 20 5.63 -1.02 9.80
N THR A 21 6.15 -1.74 10.79
CA THR A 21 7.34 -2.62 10.63
C THR A 21 7.09 -3.72 9.61
N VAL A 22 5.95 -4.42 9.71
CA VAL A 22 5.58 -5.49 8.75
C VAL A 22 5.54 -4.95 7.32
N ARG A 23 5.01 -3.75 7.09
CA ARG A 23 5.01 -3.15 5.75
C ARG A 23 6.42 -2.94 5.21
N MET A 24 7.33 -2.43 6.04
CA MET A 24 8.72 -2.19 5.66
C MET A 24 9.50 -3.48 5.36
N THR A 25 9.19 -4.57 6.07
CA THR A 25 9.83 -5.88 5.81
C THR A 25 9.17 -6.64 4.67
N LEU A 26 7.87 -6.45 4.42
CA LEU A 26 7.15 -7.15 3.38
C LEU A 26 7.58 -6.69 1.97
N VAL A 27 7.91 -5.41 1.79
CA VAL A 27 8.40 -4.87 0.51
C VAL A 27 9.59 -5.69 -0.03
N PRO A 28 10.74 -5.80 0.67
CA PRO A 28 11.87 -6.58 0.14
C PRO A 28 11.53 -8.06 -0.05
N VAL A 29 10.72 -8.66 0.83
CA VAL A 29 10.26 -10.05 0.67
C VAL A 29 9.48 -10.24 -0.63
N ILE A 30 8.57 -9.32 -0.97
CA ILE A 30 7.81 -9.35 -2.23
C ILE A 30 8.76 -9.25 -3.43
N PHE A 31 9.72 -8.33 -3.41
CA PHE A 31 10.65 -8.16 -4.52
C PHE A 31 11.61 -9.34 -4.69
N ILE A 32 12.04 -9.97 -3.59
CA ILE A 32 12.80 -11.22 -3.63
C ILE A 32 11.94 -12.34 -4.22
N GLY A 33 10.68 -12.47 -3.78
CA GLY A 33 9.75 -13.46 -4.31
C GLY A 33 9.45 -13.25 -5.81
N TRP A 34 9.28 -12.00 -6.23
CA TRP A 34 9.13 -11.63 -7.63
C TRP A 34 10.37 -12.02 -8.45
N ALA A 35 11.57 -11.65 -8.00
CA ALA A 35 12.80 -11.99 -8.71
C ALA A 35 13.01 -13.51 -8.79
N ALA A 36 12.78 -14.23 -7.69
CA ALA A 36 12.90 -15.69 -7.65
C ALA A 36 11.91 -16.37 -8.59
N THR A 37 10.65 -15.94 -8.61
CA THR A 37 9.63 -16.49 -9.52
C THR A 37 9.92 -16.14 -10.97
N ALA A 38 10.45 -14.95 -11.27
CA ALA A 38 10.87 -14.58 -12.61
C ALA A 38 12.00 -15.49 -13.13
N VAL A 39 13.03 -15.72 -12.32
CA VAL A 39 14.13 -16.63 -12.69
C VAL A 39 13.64 -18.07 -12.87
N ALA A 40 12.84 -18.57 -11.93
CA ALA A 40 12.34 -19.94 -11.96
C ALA A 40 11.44 -20.21 -13.17
N THR A 41 10.52 -19.29 -13.49
CA THR A 41 9.60 -19.46 -14.61
C THR A 41 10.28 -19.27 -15.96
N ALA A 42 11.25 -18.37 -16.07
CA ALA A 42 12.06 -18.21 -17.27
C ALA A 42 12.88 -19.47 -17.61
N ALA A 43 13.23 -20.29 -16.62
CA ALA A 43 13.97 -21.54 -16.83
C ALA A 43 13.10 -22.70 -17.34
N VAL A 44 11.77 -22.63 -17.20
CA VAL A 44 10.87 -23.79 -17.36
C VAL A 44 9.79 -23.59 -18.41
N ILE A 45 9.38 -22.34 -18.68
CA ILE A 45 8.19 -22.03 -19.49
C ILE A 45 8.54 -21.07 -20.63
N THR A 46 7.70 -21.04 -21.67
CA THR A 46 7.74 -20.03 -22.74
C THR A 46 7.71 -18.61 -22.20
N VAL A 47 8.28 -17.69 -22.99
CA VAL A 47 8.55 -16.29 -22.62
C VAL A 47 7.28 -15.53 -22.18
N ALA A 48 6.12 -15.78 -22.79
CA ALA A 48 4.91 -15.04 -22.43
C ALA A 48 4.35 -15.43 -21.05
N ILE A 49 4.25 -16.73 -20.76
CA ILE A 49 3.67 -17.21 -19.50
C ILE A 49 4.62 -16.95 -18.33
N SER A 50 5.93 -16.90 -18.58
CA SER A 50 6.93 -16.67 -17.53
C SER A 50 6.81 -15.28 -16.86
N THR A 51 6.18 -14.30 -17.51
CA THR A 51 5.97 -12.97 -16.90
C THR A 51 4.67 -12.83 -16.11
N LEU A 52 3.72 -13.77 -16.27
CA LEU A 52 2.43 -13.71 -15.58
C LEU A 52 2.54 -14.03 -14.09
N VAL A 53 3.24 -15.11 -13.74
CA VAL A 53 3.41 -15.52 -12.34
C VAL A 53 4.12 -14.43 -11.52
N PRO A 54 5.24 -13.85 -11.98
CA PRO A 54 5.91 -12.79 -11.22
C PRO A 54 5.07 -11.50 -11.20
N LEU A 55 4.30 -11.18 -12.26
CA LEU A 55 3.34 -10.07 -12.22
C LEU A 55 2.30 -10.26 -11.11
N LEU A 56 1.75 -11.47 -10.96
CA LEU A 56 0.81 -11.79 -9.88
C LEU A 56 1.43 -11.64 -8.50
N VAL A 57 2.71 -12.01 -8.33
CA VAL A 57 3.45 -11.79 -7.07
C VAL A 57 3.53 -10.30 -6.74
N LEU A 58 3.86 -9.46 -7.73
CA LEU A 58 3.90 -8.00 -7.54
C LEU A 58 2.52 -7.43 -7.20
N VAL A 59 1.47 -7.84 -7.91
CA VAL A 59 0.09 -7.37 -7.66
C VAL A 59 -0.38 -7.79 -6.26
N ALA A 60 -0.24 -9.06 -5.91
CA ALA A 60 -0.63 -9.58 -4.61
C ALA A 60 0.16 -8.91 -3.47
N GLY A 61 1.47 -8.72 -3.66
CA GLY A 61 2.32 -8.02 -2.71
C GLY A 61 1.89 -6.56 -2.50
N PHE A 62 1.57 -5.85 -3.59
CA PHE A 62 1.05 -4.48 -3.50
C PHE A 62 -0.28 -4.43 -2.74
N GLU A 63 -1.23 -5.34 -3.05
CA GLU A 63 -2.53 -5.40 -2.38
C GLU A 63 -2.38 -5.67 -0.87
N ALA A 64 -1.45 -6.55 -0.48
CA ALA A 64 -1.15 -6.81 0.93
C ALA A 64 -0.64 -5.56 1.65
N ILE A 65 0.30 -4.82 1.03
CA ILE A 65 0.82 -3.55 1.55
C ILE A 65 -0.29 -2.50 1.64
N PHE A 66 -1.12 -2.39 0.61
CA PHE A 66 -2.24 -1.45 0.55
C PHE A 66 -3.25 -1.73 1.66
N ALA A 67 -3.67 -2.99 1.83
CA ALA A 67 -4.56 -3.39 2.90
C ALA A 67 -3.98 -3.10 4.29
N LEU A 68 -2.69 -3.39 4.52
CA LEU A 68 -2.01 -3.06 5.78
C LEU A 68 -1.99 -1.56 6.04
N HIS A 69 -1.67 -0.75 5.03
CA HIS A 69 -1.65 0.71 5.13
C HIS A 69 -3.02 1.27 5.49
N MET A 70 -4.08 0.87 4.78
CA MET A 70 -5.44 1.37 5.02
C MET A 70 -5.96 1.02 6.42
N ASN A 71 -5.61 -0.17 6.93
CA ASN A 71 -5.96 -0.55 8.30
C ASN A 71 -5.23 0.29 9.35
N VAL A 72 -3.94 0.58 9.14
CA VAL A 72 -3.15 1.43 10.06
C VAL A 72 -3.68 2.86 10.07
N GLU A 73 -3.98 3.43 8.91
CA GLU A 73 -4.53 4.79 8.82
C GLU A 73 -5.87 4.91 9.54
N ARG A 74 -6.76 3.92 9.39
CA ARG A 74 -8.05 3.88 10.09
C ARG A 74 -7.87 3.88 11.62
N ILE A 75 -6.95 3.08 12.14
CA ILE A 75 -6.62 3.06 13.59
C ILE A 75 -6.04 4.41 14.01
N GLY A 76 -5.15 5.01 13.22
CA GLY A 76 -4.58 6.33 13.49
C GLY A 76 -5.65 7.42 13.57
N ARG A 77 -6.65 7.41 12.68
CA ARG A 77 -7.76 8.37 12.73
C ARG A 77 -8.69 8.14 13.93
N TYR A 78 -8.96 6.90 14.30
CA TYR A 78 -9.67 6.59 15.55
C TYR A 78 -8.93 7.17 16.76
N LEU A 79 -7.60 6.96 16.85
CA LEU A 79 -6.78 7.52 17.92
C LEU A 79 -6.84 9.06 17.95
N GLN A 80 -6.76 9.70 16.78
CA GLN A 80 -6.84 11.16 16.69
C GLN A 80 -8.15 11.70 17.26
N VAL A 81 -9.28 11.05 16.95
CA VAL A 81 -10.61 11.53 17.32
C VAL A 81 -10.96 11.21 18.79
N PHE A 82 -10.68 9.99 19.25
CA PHE A 82 -11.12 9.52 20.57
C PHE A 82 -10.07 9.68 21.69
N HIS A 83 -8.79 9.81 21.35
CA HIS A 83 -7.71 9.89 22.34
C HIS A 83 -6.86 11.18 22.27
N GLU A 84 -6.86 11.92 21.15
CA GLU A 84 -6.04 13.14 20.96
C GLU A 84 -6.88 14.39 20.66
N ARG A 85 -8.03 14.50 21.33
CA ARG A 85 -9.09 15.49 21.04
C ARG A 85 -8.65 16.95 21.23
N ASP A 86 -7.80 17.21 22.22
CA ASP A 86 -7.30 18.56 22.57
C ASP A 86 -5.95 18.90 21.89
N GLY A 87 -5.57 18.12 20.88
CA GLY A 87 -4.28 18.22 20.22
C GLY A 87 -3.35 17.07 20.61
N GLY A 88 -2.64 16.59 19.60
CA GLY A 88 -1.72 15.46 19.70
C GLY A 88 -0.87 15.37 18.44
N TRP A 89 0.15 14.53 18.48
CA TRP A 89 1.12 14.48 17.39
C TRP A 89 0.50 14.03 16.06
N GLU A 90 -0.60 13.24 16.07
CA GLU A 90 -1.31 12.87 14.83
C GLU A 90 -1.96 14.08 14.17
N HIS A 91 -2.49 14.99 14.99
CA HIS A 91 -3.07 16.24 14.52
C HIS A 91 -1.98 17.14 13.92
N VAL A 92 -0.83 17.25 14.58
CA VAL A 92 0.33 18.01 14.08
C VAL A 92 0.88 17.40 12.78
N ALA A 93 1.04 16.08 12.73
CA ALA A 93 1.49 15.37 11.53
C ALA A 93 0.51 15.53 10.36
N MET A 94 -0.79 15.56 10.63
CA MET A 94 -1.81 15.85 9.63
C MET A 94 -1.70 17.27 9.07
N VAL A 95 -1.63 18.27 9.95
CA VAL A 95 -1.47 19.69 9.55
C VAL A 95 -0.18 19.87 8.76
N LEU A 96 0.92 19.24 9.18
CA LEU A 96 2.18 19.24 8.45
C LEU A 96 2.01 18.68 7.03
N GLY A 97 1.36 17.53 6.88
CA GLY A 97 1.14 16.89 5.59
C GLY A 97 0.21 17.69 4.66
N GLN A 98 -0.79 18.38 5.21
CA GLN A 98 -1.65 19.29 4.44
C GLN A 98 -0.91 20.55 3.99
N ARG A 99 -0.06 21.11 4.84
CA ARG A 99 0.68 22.35 4.57
C ARG A 99 1.86 22.14 3.61
N PHE A 100 2.48 20.97 3.62
CA PHE A 100 3.63 20.64 2.77
C PHE A 100 3.36 19.38 1.94
N PRO A 101 2.43 19.45 0.95
CA PRO A 101 2.11 18.31 0.11
C PRO A 101 3.33 17.90 -0.73
N GLY A 102 3.67 16.61 -0.73
CA GLY A 102 4.75 16.04 -1.54
C GLY A 102 6.10 15.87 -0.84
N GLY A 103 6.25 16.31 0.41
CA GLY A 103 7.50 16.13 1.18
C GLY A 103 7.70 14.73 1.78
N ALA A 104 6.64 13.91 1.86
CA ALA A 104 6.70 12.59 2.47
C ALA A 104 7.00 11.50 1.43
N PRO A 105 7.83 10.49 1.78
CA PRO A 105 7.99 9.28 0.97
C PRO A 105 6.64 8.64 0.67
N ASP A 106 6.49 8.09 -0.54
CA ASP A 106 5.25 7.44 -0.93
C ASP A 106 4.99 6.17 -0.09
N ALA A 107 4.04 6.24 0.83
CA ALA A 107 3.76 5.21 1.83
C ALA A 107 3.32 3.85 1.23
N LEU A 108 2.87 3.84 -0.02
CA LEU A 108 2.47 2.65 -0.76
C LEU A 108 3.57 2.08 -1.65
N PHE A 109 4.74 2.74 -1.72
CA PHE A 109 5.83 2.34 -2.61
C PHE A 109 5.39 2.23 -4.08
N THR A 110 4.45 3.06 -4.51
CA THR A 110 3.83 3.06 -5.85
C THR A 110 4.90 3.08 -6.94
N GLN A 111 5.90 3.95 -6.81
CA GLN A 111 6.97 4.06 -7.80
C GLN A 111 7.78 2.77 -7.92
N LEU A 112 8.07 2.12 -6.79
CA LEU A 112 8.83 0.88 -6.76
C LEU A 112 8.04 -0.26 -7.42
N PHE A 113 6.75 -0.39 -7.12
CA PHE A 113 5.89 -1.40 -7.76
C PHE A 113 5.67 -1.14 -9.24
N VAL A 114 5.43 0.11 -9.65
CA VAL A 114 5.32 0.47 -11.08
C VAL A 114 6.62 0.16 -11.81
N PHE A 115 7.76 0.45 -11.20
CA PHE A 115 9.06 0.08 -11.76
C PHE A 115 9.22 -1.44 -11.89
N GLY A 116 8.93 -2.20 -10.83
CA GLY A 116 8.97 -3.66 -10.85
C GLY A 116 8.07 -4.26 -11.94
N ILE A 117 6.84 -3.78 -12.08
CA ILE A 117 5.91 -4.19 -13.14
C ILE A 117 6.47 -3.84 -14.53
N SER A 118 7.10 -2.68 -14.68
CA SER A 118 7.69 -2.26 -15.96
C SER A 118 8.88 -3.16 -16.34
N VAL A 119 9.74 -3.49 -15.37
CA VAL A 119 10.87 -4.41 -15.59
C VAL A 119 10.36 -5.82 -15.89
N ASN A 120 9.29 -6.26 -15.23
CA ASN A 120 8.66 -7.56 -15.48
C ASN A 120 8.15 -7.74 -16.92
N PHE A 121 7.81 -6.65 -17.60
CA PHE A 121 7.33 -6.68 -18.99
C PHE A 121 8.47 -6.85 -20.02
N LEU A 122 9.72 -6.57 -19.65
CA LEU A 122 10.85 -6.55 -20.58
C LEU A 122 11.05 -7.86 -21.38
N PRO A 123 10.99 -9.07 -20.78
CA PRO A 123 11.21 -10.31 -21.52
C PRO A 123 10.24 -10.46 -22.70
N VAL A 124 8.98 -10.11 -22.49
CA VAL A 124 7.92 -10.19 -23.51
C VAL A 124 8.08 -9.10 -24.55
N ALA A 125 8.42 -7.88 -24.13
CA ALA A 125 8.64 -6.77 -25.06
C ALA A 125 9.80 -7.06 -26.04
N LEU A 126 10.78 -7.87 -25.63
CA LEU A 126 11.97 -8.18 -26.41
C LEU A 126 11.84 -9.45 -27.26
N GLY A 127 10.91 -10.35 -26.94
CA GLY A 127 10.86 -11.67 -27.57
C GLY A 127 9.48 -12.33 -27.69
N GLY A 128 8.39 -11.63 -27.35
CA GLY A 128 7.03 -12.14 -27.49
C GLY A 128 6.45 -11.95 -28.89
N ASP A 129 5.49 -12.80 -29.26
CA ASP A 129 4.67 -12.60 -30.47
C ASP A 129 3.72 -11.39 -30.31
N PRO A 130 3.32 -10.68 -31.38
CA PRO A 130 2.43 -9.51 -31.28
C PRO A 130 1.14 -9.74 -30.49
N VAL A 131 0.54 -10.94 -30.56
CA VAL A 131 -0.67 -11.26 -29.78
C VAL A 131 -0.34 -11.35 -28.29
N GLU A 132 0.75 -12.02 -27.92
CA GLU A 132 1.21 -12.15 -26.54
C GLU A 132 1.57 -10.78 -25.95
N ILE A 133 2.28 -9.96 -26.72
CA ILE A 133 2.60 -8.58 -26.36
C ILE A 133 1.30 -7.81 -26.09
N GLY A 134 0.32 -7.86 -27.00
CA GLY A 134 -0.95 -7.15 -26.85
C GLY A 134 -1.68 -7.51 -25.56
N VAL A 135 -1.81 -8.82 -25.26
CA VAL A 135 -2.44 -9.30 -24.03
C VAL A 135 -1.67 -8.84 -22.79
N LEU A 136 -0.35 -8.98 -22.79
CA LEU A 136 0.47 -8.66 -21.63
C LEU A 136 0.56 -7.16 -21.38
N VAL A 137 0.58 -6.32 -22.42
CA VAL A 137 0.47 -4.87 -22.27
C VAL A 137 -0.80 -4.52 -21.51
N VAL A 138 -1.96 -5.08 -21.88
CA VAL A 138 -3.24 -4.81 -21.20
C VAL A 138 -3.16 -5.21 -19.73
N LEU A 139 -2.64 -6.41 -19.42
CA LEU A 139 -2.53 -6.88 -18.03
C LEU A 139 -1.60 -6.00 -17.18
N HIS A 140 -0.45 -5.58 -17.71
CA HIS A 140 0.48 -4.70 -17.00
C HIS A 140 -0.12 -3.30 -16.79
N LEU A 141 -0.82 -2.77 -17.80
CA LEU A 141 -1.53 -1.49 -17.68
C LEU A 141 -2.65 -1.56 -16.64
N CYS A 142 -3.42 -2.66 -16.60
CA CYS A 142 -4.43 -2.90 -15.56
C CYS A 142 -3.81 -2.91 -14.16
N ALA A 143 -2.66 -3.57 -13.97
CA ALA A 143 -1.95 -3.58 -12.69
C ALA A 143 -1.49 -2.17 -12.27
N ILE A 144 -0.89 -1.41 -13.19
CA ILE A 144 -0.46 -0.02 -12.94
C ILE A 144 -1.68 0.87 -12.63
N TYR A 145 -2.77 0.70 -13.36
CA TYR A 145 -4.01 1.44 -13.13
C TYR A 145 -4.59 1.13 -11.74
N ARG A 146 -4.62 -0.14 -11.32
CA ARG A 146 -5.04 -0.56 -9.98
C ARG A 146 -4.22 0.11 -8.86
N ILE A 147 -2.90 0.21 -9.04
CA ILE A 147 -2.00 0.90 -8.10
C ILE A 147 -2.37 2.38 -7.99
N ARG A 148 -2.64 3.05 -9.13
CA ARG A 148 -3.06 4.45 -9.15
C ARG A 148 -4.40 4.65 -8.43
N LEU A 149 -5.36 3.75 -8.64
CA LEU A 149 -6.65 3.77 -7.92
C LEU A 149 -6.47 3.60 -6.41
N ALA A 150 -5.61 2.66 -5.98
CA ALA A 150 -5.30 2.48 -4.55
C ALA A 150 -4.74 3.78 -3.93
N ARG A 151 -3.81 4.44 -4.63
CA ARG A 151 -3.23 5.70 -4.16
C ARG A 151 -4.27 6.81 -4.03
N GLN A 152 -5.21 6.90 -4.97
CA GLN A 152 -6.31 7.86 -4.90
C GLN A 152 -7.27 7.53 -3.75
N ALA A 153 -7.62 6.25 -3.59
CA ALA A 153 -8.48 5.78 -2.50
C ALA A 153 -7.85 6.07 -1.12
N ALA A 154 -6.55 5.82 -0.94
CA ALA A 154 -5.84 6.11 0.31
C ALA A 154 -5.87 7.60 0.68
N ARG A 155 -5.80 8.49 -0.32
CA ARG A 155 -5.90 9.94 -0.10
C ARG A 155 -7.31 10.35 0.37
N ARG A 156 -8.35 9.82 -0.28
CA ARG A 156 -9.76 10.14 0.04
C ARG A 156 -10.21 9.57 1.38
N GLN A 157 -9.82 8.32 1.68
CA GLN A 157 -10.25 7.63 2.89
C GLN A 157 -9.88 8.43 4.16
N ARG A 158 -8.76 9.16 4.15
CA ARG A 158 -8.32 9.93 5.31
C ARG A 158 -9.37 10.93 5.81
N GLU A 159 -9.98 11.68 4.89
CA GLU A 159 -10.99 12.68 5.21
C GLU A 159 -12.31 12.01 5.60
N GLU A 160 -12.73 11.00 4.83
CA GLU A 160 -13.96 10.25 5.09
C GLU A 160 -13.96 9.54 6.45
N ASP A 161 -12.85 8.90 6.83
CA ASP A 161 -12.76 8.19 8.12
C ASP A 161 -12.80 9.19 9.29
N LEU A 162 -12.16 10.35 9.16
CA LEU A 162 -12.22 11.39 10.19
C LEU A 162 -13.63 11.93 10.38
N GLU A 163 -14.33 12.21 9.29
CA GLU A 163 -15.72 12.67 9.34
C GLU A 163 -16.63 11.60 9.98
N ARG A 164 -16.52 10.35 9.54
CA ARG A 164 -17.29 9.23 10.10
C ARG A 164 -17.00 9.01 11.59
N PHE A 165 -15.74 9.08 12.01
CA PHE A 165 -15.40 8.94 13.43
C PHE A 165 -15.91 10.12 14.26
N ALA A 166 -15.86 11.35 13.74
CA ALA A 166 -16.39 12.52 14.43
C ALA A 166 -17.91 12.43 14.65
N GLN A 167 -18.66 11.83 13.72
CA GLN A 167 -20.10 11.59 13.87
C GLN A 167 -20.45 10.56 14.97
N LEU A 168 -19.49 9.70 15.36
CA LEU A 168 -19.68 8.69 16.41
C LEU A 168 -19.40 9.23 17.81
N LEU A 169 -18.97 10.48 17.94
CA LEU A 169 -18.76 11.08 19.25
C LEU A 169 -20.08 11.32 19.97
N PRO A 170 -20.17 11.01 21.27
CA PRO A 170 -21.29 11.46 22.08
C PRO A 170 -21.40 12.99 22.03
N PRO A 171 -22.63 13.56 22.02
CA PRO A 171 -22.79 15.00 22.25
C PRO A 171 -22.15 15.36 23.60
N GLY A 172 -21.30 16.37 23.57
CA GLY A 172 -20.55 16.87 24.72
C GLY A 172 -21.40 17.63 25.71
#